data_AF-A0A832TPW3-F1
#
_entry.id   AF-A0A832TPW3-F1
#
_cell.length_a   1.000
_cell.length_b   1.000
_cell.length_c   1.000
_cell.angle_alpha   90.00
_cell.angle_beta   90.00
_cell.angle_gamma   90.00
#
_symmetry.space_group_name_H-M   'P 1'
#
loop_
_entity.id
_entity.type
_entity.pdbx_description
1 polymer ?
#
loop_
_entity_poly.entity_id
_entity_poly.type
_entity_poly.pdbx_seq_one_letter_code
_entity_poly.pdbx_strand_id
1 'polypeptide(L)'
;MTSIEILDSLIAGSAGDGPASVQALLQMARSKGVYGIARAVERDQRYYILFFAGEPDGAVFNDRKGMLFGNKALYILKGTEQFTFYPVDRAIIERIILGCRIFDRNILDRMLPSDIPQVTPKREGGAGVFAMRVVKEGKPVSGQRVSIRKGGQIVGNDFTSAEGRVSFRLLYDRYECVVHLRDLSTRVYEFEFHPGLLNQVVDLDIS
;
A
#
# COMPACT_ATOMS: atom_id res chain seq x y z
N MET A 1 1.75 -25.63 -25.38
CA MET A 1 1.15 -25.47 -24.05
C MET A 1 1.70 -24.19 -23.44
N THR A 2 0.84 -23.24 -23.09
CA THR A 2 1.24 -21.94 -22.50
C THR A 2 1.57 -22.11 -21.02
N SER A 3 2.29 -21.15 -20.41
CA SER A 3 2.65 -21.21 -18.98
C SER A 3 1.42 -21.35 -18.06
N ILE A 4 0.28 -20.78 -18.44
CA ILE A 4 -0.97 -20.86 -17.68
C ILE A 4 -1.59 -22.25 -17.80
N GLU A 5 -1.59 -22.85 -18.98
CA GLU A 5 -2.11 -24.21 -19.18
C GLU A 5 -1.36 -25.22 -18.32
N ILE A 6 -0.05 -25.04 -18.14
CA ILE A 6 0.77 -25.85 -17.22
C ILE A 6 0.31 -25.64 -15.77
N LEU A 7 0.20 -24.39 -15.32
CA LEU A 7 -0.24 -24.07 -13.96
C LEU A 7 -1.66 -24.60 -13.66
N ASP A 8 -2.60 -24.38 -14.59
CA ASP A 8 -3.98 -24.83 -14.48
C ASP A 8 -4.07 -26.37 -14.44
N SER A 9 -3.24 -27.07 -15.23
CA SER A 9 -3.19 -28.54 -15.23
C SER A 9 -2.66 -29.09 -13.90
N LEU A 10 -1.65 -28.45 -13.31
CA LEU A 10 -1.12 -28.84 -12.00
C LEU A 10 -2.13 -28.62 -10.88
N ILE A 11 -2.85 -27.50 -10.93
CA ILE A 11 -3.91 -27.16 -9.98
C ILE A 11 -5.07 -28.16 -10.04
N ALA A 12 -5.50 -28.54 -11.26
CA ALA A 12 -6.60 -29.48 -11.45
C ALA A 12 -6.34 -30.86 -10.83
N GLY A 13 -5.08 -31.27 -10.68
CA GLY A 13 -4.68 -32.53 -10.06
C GLY A 13 -4.53 -32.50 -8.54
N SER A 14 -4.79 -31.36 -7.88
CA SER A 14 -4.55 -31.19 -6.44
C SER A 14 -5.80 -30.73 -5.70
N ALA A 15 -5.99 -31.22 -4.47
CA ALA A 15 -6.95 -30.63 -3.54
C ALA A 15 -6.46 -29.25 -3.10
N GLY A 16 -7.32 -28.23 -3.15
CA GLY A 16 -6.99 -26.87 -2.75
C GLY A 16 -7.33 -26.57 -1.28
N ASP A 17 -6.58 -25.67 -0.65
CA ASP A 17 -6.81 -25.12 0.70
C ASP A 17 -7.05 -23.61 0.60
N GLY A 18 -8.20 -23.14 1.09
CA GLY A 18 -8.66 -21.75 0.95
C GLY A 18 -10.17 -21.63 0.82
N PRO A 19 -10.71 -20.44 0.48
CA PRO A 19 -9.98 -19.21 0.12
C PRO A 19 -9.31 -18.51 1.31
N ALA A 20 -8.20 -17.82 1.05
CA ALA A 20 -7.47 -17.01 2.01
C ALA A 20 -6.95 -15.71 1.38
N SER A 21 -6.77 -14.66 2.18
CA SER A 21 -6.07 -13.46 1.74
C SER A 21 -4.59 -13.77 1.46
N VAL A 22 -3.94 -12.94 0.65
CA VAL A 22 -2.49 -13.06 0.39
C VAL A 22 -1.67 -13.07 1.70
N GLN A 23 -2.15 -12.38 2.73
CA GLN A 23 -1.50 -12.24 4.02
C GLN A 23 -1.56 -13.53 4.83
N ALA A 24 -2.76 -14.11 4.96
CA ALA A 24 -2.96 -15.39 5.62
C ALA A 24 -2.20 -16.51 4.90
N LEU A 25 -2.15 -16.45 3.57
CA LEU A 25 -1.39 -17.37 2.74
C LEU A 25 0.13 -17.28 3.01
N LEU A 26 0.71 -16.08 3.07
CA LEU A 26 2.13 -15.89 3.39
C LEU A 26 2.48 -16.41 4.78
N GLN A 27 1.64 -16.14 5.79
CA GLN A 27 1.82 -16.64 7.15
C GLN A 27 1.75 -18.17 7.21
N MET A 28 0.74 -18.76 6.56
CA MET A 28 0.58 -20.21 6.46
C MET A 28 1.78 -20.84 5.75
N ALA A 29 2.20 -20.28 4.62
CA ALA A 29 3.28 -20.83 3.82
C ALA A 29 4.61 -20.84 4.58
N ARG A 30 4.96 -19.72 5.24
CA ARG A 30 6.17 -19.59 6.06
C ARG A 30 6.16 -20.53 7.26
N SER A 31 5.03 -20.65 7.96
CA SER A 31 4.93 -21.52 9.15
C SER A 31 5.04 -23.01 8.81
N LYS A 32 4.55 -23.44 7.64
CA LYS A 32 4.54 -24.85 7.23
C LYS A 32 5.67 -25.22 6.25
N GLY A 33 6.41 -24.26 5.71
CA GLY A 33 7.48 -24.51 4.73
C GLY A 33 6.96 -25.15 3.43
N VAL A 34 5.82 -24.70 2.92
CA VAL A 34 5.09 -25.39 1.83
C VAL A 34 5.73 -25.23 0.45
N TYR A 35 5.37 -26.17 -0.43
CA TYR A 35 5.62 -26.11 -1.88
C TYR A 35 4.29 -26.13 -2.62
N GLY A 36 4.04 -25.18 -3.50
CA GLY A 36 2.78 -25.17 -4.24
C GLY A 36 2.47 -23.88 -4.98
N ILE A 37 1.25 -23.83 -5.50
CA ILE A 37 0.72 -22.71 -6.29
C ILE A 37 -0.51 -22.18 -5.55
N ALA A 38 -0.50 -20.90 -5.20
CA ALA A 38 -1.70 -20.19 -4.82
C ALA A 38 -2.33 -19.52 -6.04
N ARG A 39 -3.64 -19.67 -6.22
CA ARG A 39 -4.38 -19.08 -7.33
C ARG A 39 -5.55 -18.25 -6.84
N ALA A 40 -5.71 -17.07 -7.42
CA ALA A 40 -6.93 -16.27 -7.35
C ALA A 40 -7.49 -16.02 -8.76
N VAL A 41 -8.81 -15.94 -8.87
CA VAL A 41 -9.50 -15.63 -10.12
C VAL A 41 -10.50 -14.51 -9.87
N GLU A 42 -10.33 -13.39 -10.58
CA GLU A 42 -11.26 -12.26 -10.55
C GLU A 42 -11.71 -11.94 -11.97
N ARG A 43 -12.95 -12.27 -12.33
CA ARG A 43 -13.48 -12.10 -13.69
C ARG A 43 -12.58 -12.78 -14.74
N ASP A 44 -11.87 -12.00 -15.56
CA ASP A 44 -10.94 -12.46 -16.60
C ASP A 44 -9.46 -12.42 -16.15
N GLN A 45 -9.20 -12.02 -14.91
CA GLN A 45 -7.87 -11.93 -14.32
C GLN A 45 -7.56 -13.19 -13.51
N ARG A 46 -6.38 -13.76 -13.73
CA ARG A 46 -5.85 -14.90 -12.97
C ARG A 46 -4.52 -14.50 -12.36
N TYR A 47 -4.41 -14.73 -11.06
CA TYR A 47 -3.22 -14.46 -10.28
C TYR A 47 -2.66 -15.77 -9.75
N TYR A 48 -1.35 -15.94 -9.85
CA TYR A 48 -0.63 -17.09 -9.33
C TYR A 48 0.55 -16.62 -8.50
N ILE A 49 0.71 -17.18 -7.31
CA ILE A 49 1.90 -17.03 -6.47
C ILE A 49 2.44 -18.43 -6.19
N LEU A 50 3.70 -18.66 -6.53
CA LEU A 50 4.37 -19.94 -6.37
C LEU A 50 5.23 -19.89 -5.11
N PHE A 51 5.06 -20.90 -4.25
CA PHE A 51 5.77 -21.02 -2.99
C PHE A 51 6.81 -22.13 -3.04
N PHE A 52 8.03 -21.83 -2.61
CA PHE A 52 9.10 -22.81 -2.44
C PHE A 52 9.66 -22.71 -1.03
N ALA A 53 9.58 -23.81 -0.29
CA ALA A 53 9.99 -23.86 1.12
C ALA A 53 9.33 -22.75 1.97
N GLY A 54 8.07 -22.41 1.67
CA GLY A 54 7.30 -21.37 2.34
C GLY A 54 7.51 -19.94 1.83
N GLU A 55 8.46 -19.71 0.93
CA GLU A 55 8.76 -18.39 0.37
C GLU A 55 8.05 -18.16 -0.97
N PRO A 56 7.47 -16.96 -1.21
CA PRO A 56 6.83 -16.62 -2.47
C PRO A 56 7.88 -16.32 -3.56
N ASP A 57 8.34 -17.37 -4.22
CA ASP A 57 9.50 -17.31 -5.13
C ASP A 57 9.13 -17.10 -6.60
N GLY A 58 7.87 -17.30 -6.98
CA GLY A 58 7.39 -17.02 -8.33
C GLY A 58 6.03 -16.34 -8.35
N ALA A 59 5.76 -15.56 -9.40
CA ALA A 59 4.43 -15.00 -9.64
C ALA A 59 4.10 -14.91 -11.12
N VAL A 60 2.83 -15.17 -11.43
CA VAL A 60 2.27 -15.01 -12.77
C VAL A 60 0.94 -14.28 -12.66
N PHE A 61 0.74 -13.30 -13.53
CA PHE A 61 -0.56 -12.66 -13.74
C PHE A 61 -0.96 -12.88 -15.20
N ASN A 62 -2.24 -13.17 -15.42
CA ASN A 62 -2.79 -13.26 -16.76
C ASN A 62 -4.15 -12.61 -16.87
N ASP A 63 -4.33 -11.81 -17.91
CA ASP A 63 -5.61 -11.28 -18.35
C ASP A 63 -5.75 -11.39 -19.89
N ARG A 64 -6.72 -10.69 -20.48
CA ARG A 64 -6.92 -10.66 -21.94
C ARG A 64 -5.79 -9.96 -22.70
N LYS A 65 -4.98 -9.12 -22.04
CA LYS A 65 -3.89 -8.36 -22.64
C LYS A 65 -2.58 -9.16 -22.64
N GLY A 66 -2.50 -10.22 -21.85
CA GLY A 66 -1.40 -11.17 -21.86
C GLY A 66 -0.92 -11.51 -20.46
N MET A 67 0.36 -11.90 -20.39
CA MET A 67 0.98 -12.42 -19.17
C MET A 67 2.04 -11.47 -18.61
N LEU A 68 2.08 -11.37 -17.29
CA LEU A 68 3.17 -10.76 -16.54
C LEU A 68 3.80 -11.81 -15.61
N PHE A 69 5.08 -11.63 -15.32
CA PHE A 69 5.88 -12.58 -14.54
C PHE A 69 6.68 -11.85 -13.45
N GLY A 70 6.96 -12.57 -12.35
CA GLY A 70 7.77 -12.08 -11.24
C GLY A 70 7.19 -10.83 -10.60
N ASN A 71 8.06 -9.87 -10.26
CA ASN A 71 7.66 -8.63 -9.59
C ASN A 71 6.56 -7.85 -10.33
N LYS A 72 6.54 -7.89 -11.68
CA LYS A 72 5.50 -7.20 -12.48
C LYS A 72 4.12 -7.80 -12.26
N ALA A 73 4.03 -9.11 -12.09
CA ALA A 73 2.76 -9.77 -11.77
C ALA A 73 2.24 -9.34 -10.39
N LEU A 74 3.14 -9.11 -9.43
CA LEU A 74 2.78 -8.68 -8.08
C LEU A 74 2.26 -7.24 -8.02
N TYR A 75 2.76 -6.32 -8.84
CA TYR A 75 2.30 -4.92 -8.85
C TYR A 75 0.84 -4.73 -9.27
N ILE A 76 0.23 -5.75 -9.89
CA ILE A 76 -1.18 -5.72 -10.32
C ILE A 76 -2.12 -6.24 -9.24
N LEU A 77 -1.60 -6.81 -8.15
CA LEU A 77 -2.41 -7.22 -7.01
C LEU A 77 -3.03 -6.00 -6.32
N LYS A 78 -4.31 -6.11 -5.99
CA LYS A 78 -5.10 -5.10 -5.28
C LYS A 78 -5.09 -5.34 -3.77
N GLY A 79 -4.64 -6.51 -3.33
CA GLY A 79 -4.61 -6.94 -1.93
C GLY A 79 -5.97 -7.45 -1.42
N THR A 80 -6.96 -7.56 -2.30
CA THR A 80 -8.31 -8.03 -1.97
C THR A 80 -8.63 -9.41 -2.55
N GLU A 81 -7.71 -9.91 -3.39
CA GLU A 81 -7.80 -11.21 -4.03
C GLU A 81 -7.87 -12.33 -2.99
N GLN A 82 -8.75 -13.30 -3.25
CA GLN A 82 -8.90 -14.51 -2.44
C GLN A 82 -8.22 -15.68 -3.14
N PHE A 83 -7.18 -16.21 -2.50
CA PHE A 83 -6.35 -17.27 -3.05
C PHE A 83 -6.73 -18.64 -2.48
N THR A 84 -6.72 -19.64 -3.33
CA THR A 84 -6.69 -21.06 -2.94
C THR A 84 -5.31 -21.60 -3.19
N PHE A 85 -4.71 -22.25 -2.19
CA PHE A 85 -3.39 -22.88 -2.27
C PHE A 85 -3.52 -24.33 -2.73
N TYR A 86 -2.68 -24.73 -3.67
CA TYR A 86 -2.62 -26.09 -4.20
C TYR A 86 -1.20 -26.63 -3.99
N PRO A 87 -1.01 -27.67 -3.15
CA PRO A 87 0.29 -28.30 -2.99
C PRO A 87 0.75 -28.92 -4.32
N VAL A 88 2.03 -28.75 -4.63
CA VAL A 88 2.66 -29.32 -5.82
C VAL A 88 4.03 -29.85 -5.43
N ASP A 89 4.46 -30.92 -6.09
CA ASP A 89 5.77 -31.53 -5.85
C ASP A 89 6.91 -30.50 -5.96
N ARG A 90 7.88 -30.62 -5.05
CA ARG A 90 9.02 -29.71 -4.93
C ARG A 90 9.77 -29.54 -6.25
N ALA A 91 10.08 -30.63 -6.94
CA ALA A 91 10.89 -30.59 -8.17
C ALA A 91 10.15 -29.90 -9.32
N ILE A 92 8.82 -30.03 -9.35
CA ILE A 92 7.98 -29.36 -10.33
C ILE A 92 7.96 -27.86 -10.07
N ILE A 93 7.71 -27.45 -8.82
CA ILE A 93 7.67 -26.03 -8.44
C ILE A 93 8.99 -25.32 -8.69
N GLU A 94 10.11 -25.94 -8.31
CA GLU A 94 11.46 -25.38 -8.53
C GLU A 94 11.67 -25.01 -10.00
N ARG A 95 11.27 -25.90 -10.91
CA ARG A 95 11.43 -25.70 -12.35
C ARG A 95 10.54 -24.58 -12.89
N ILE A 96 9.33 -24.43 -12.39
CA ILE A 96 8.40 -23.38 -12.85
C ILE A 96 8.86 -22.00 -12.37
N ILE A 97 9.36 -21.90 -11.14
CA ILE A 97 9.86 -20.65 -10.56
C ILE A 97 10.94 -20.01 -11.42
N LEU A 98 11.80 -20.80 -12.08
CA LEU A 98 12.84 -20.29 -12.96
C LEU A 98 12.31 -19.35 -14.07
N GLY A 99 11.08 -19.57 -14.54
CA GLY A 99 10.44 -18.75 -15.57
C GLY A 99 9.62 -17.57 -15.04
N CYS A 100 9.40 -17.47 -13.73
CA CYS A 100 8.49 -16.48 -13.15
C CYS A 100 8.99 -15.86 -11.84
N ARG A 101 10.31 -15.89 -11.62
CA ARG A 101 10.96 -15.58 -10.34
C ARG A 101 10.62 -14.18 -9.83
N ILE A 102 10.34 -14.09 -8.54
CA ILE A 102 10.27 -12.82 -7.80
C ILE A 102 11.67 -12.51 -7.25
N PHE A 103 12.21 -11.34 -7.59
CA PHE A 103 13.50 -10.89 -7.07
C PHE A 103 13.32 -10.02 -5.82
N ASP A 104 12.44 -9.03 -5.87
CA ASP A 104 12.06 -8.23 -4.69
C ASP A 104 10.82 -8.80 -4.00
N ARG A 105 11.03 -9.65 -2.99
CA ARG A 105 9.95 -10.29 -2.22
C ARG A 105 9.26 -9.32 -1.25
N ASN A 106 9.92 -8.20 -0.91
CA ASN A 106 9.39 -7.21 0.02
C ASN A 106 8.11 -6.54 -0.51
N ILE A 107 7.82 -6.64 -1.80
CA ILE A 107 6.56 -6.16 -2.40
C ILE A 107 5.35 -6.80 -1.70
N LEU A 108 5.43 -8.09 -1.38
CA LEU A 108 4.36 -8.82 -0.69
C LEU A 108 4.31 -8.46 0.79
N ASP A 109 5.46 -8.23 1.43
CA ASP A 109 5.51 -7.78 2.83
C ASP A 109 4.99 -6.34 3.01
N ARG A 110 5.13 -5.48 1.99
CA ARG A 110 4.49 -4.15 1.95
C ARG A 110 2.98 -4.20 1.71
N MET A 111 2.46 -5.33 1.19
CA MET A 111 1.03 -5.61 1.05
C MET A 111 0.44 -6.33 2.28
N LEU A 112 1.28 -6.92 3.13
CA LEU A 112 0.89 -7.17 4.51
C LEU A 112 0.57 -5.79 5.12
N PRO A 113 -0.41 -5.67 6.04
CA PRO A 113 -0.48 -4.51 6.88
C PRO A 113 0.75 -4.68 7.78
N SER A 114 1.92 -4.23 7.30
CA SER A 114 3.14 -4.12 8.08
C SER A 114 2.70 -3.49 9.37
N ASP A 115 2.85 -4.24 10.47
CA ASP A 115 2.34 -3.93 11.80
C ASP A 115 2.09 -2.44 11.87
N ILE A 116 0.84 -2.01 11.62
CA ILE A 116 0.43 -0.70 12.12
C ILE A 116 0.85 -0.84 13.56
N PRO A 117 1.80 -0.02 14.06
CA PRO A 117 2.16 -0.11 15.45
C PRO A 117 0.82 -0.18 16.15
N GLN A 118 0.58 -1.24 16.93
CA GLN A 118 -0.44 -1.11 17.94
C GLN A 118 0.13 -0.03 18.84
N VAL A 119 -0.04 1.23 18.41
CA VAL A 119 -0.35 2.33 19.28
C VAL A 119 -1.55 1.76 19.99
N THR A 120 -1.28 1.08 21.11
CA THR A 120 -2.24 0.94 22.19
C THR A 120 -2.94 2.28 22.17
N PRO A 121 -4.25 2.34 21.87
CA PRO A 121 -4.91 3.62 21.84
C PRO A 121 -4.70 4.14 23.26
N LYS A 122 -3.74 5.05 23.43
CA LYS A 122 -3.87 6.09 24.42
C LYS A 122 -5.14 6.76 23.98
N ARG A 123 -6.23 6.27 24.58
CA ARG A 123 -7.50 6.95 24.63
C ARG A 123 -7.14 8.37 25.05
N GLU A 124 -7.17 9.27 24.07
CA GLU A 124 -7.24 10.74 24.17
C GLU A 124 -6.63 11.34 22.90
N GLY A 125 -7.48 11.62 21.92
CA GLY A 125 -7.08 12.31 20.69
C GLY A 125 -8.09 12.02 19.59
N GLY A 126 -9.19 12.77 19.58
CA GLY A 126 -10.16 12.69 18.48
C GLY A 126 -9.51 12.98 17.11
N ALA A 127 -10.22 12.66 16.04
CA ALA A 127 -9.76 12.87 14.66
C ALA A 127 -10.67 13.86 13.94
N GLY A 128 -10.12 14.64 13.01
CA GLY A 128 -10.88 15.63 12.26
C GLY A 128 -10.19 16.08 10.98
N VAL A 129 -10.88 16.92 10.21
CA VAL A 129 -10.29 17.62 9.06
C VAL A 129 -9.83 18.99 9.55
N PHE A 130 -8.53 19.21 9.54
CA PHE A 130 -7.94 20.53 9.73
C PHE A 130 -7.89 21.24 8.37
N ALA A 131 -8.52 22.40 8.26
CA ALA A 131 -8.50 23.22 7.06
C ALA A 131 -7.78 24.54 7.34
N MET A 132 -6.90 24.93 6.42
CA MET A 132 -6.22 26.22 6.48
C MET A 132 -6.30 26.95 5.14
N ARG A 133 -6.09 28.27 5.18
CA ARG A 133 -5.87 29.10 4.02
C ARG A 133 -4.52 29.77 4.14
N VAL A 134 -3.64 29.53 3.17
CA VAL A 134 -2.33 30.18 3.10
C VAL A 134 -2.50 31.55 2.45
N VAL A 135 -2.12 32.59 3.17
CA VAL A 135 -2.16 33.98 2.72
C VAL A 135 -0.77 34.60 2.76
N LYS A 136 -0.48 35.51 1.84
CA LYS A 136 0.73 36.34 1.84
C LYS A 136 0.29 37.78 1.62
N GLU A 137 0.65 38.67 2.54
CA GLU A 137 0.25 40.09 2.49
C GLU A 137 -1.28 40.24 2.32
N GLY A 138 -2.04 39.42 3.04
CA GLY A 138 -3.51 39.39 2.99
C GLY A 138 -4.13 38.77 1.72
N LYS A 139 -3.32 38.26 0.78
CA LYS A 139 -3.82 37.62 -0.47
C LYS A 139 -3.65 36.10 -0.43
N PRO A 140 -4.64 35.31 -0.87
CA PRO A 140 -4.49 33.86 -0.96
C PRO A 140 -3.37 33.43 -1.90
N VAL A 141 -2.60 32.42 -1.49
CA VAL A 141 -1.50 31.88 -2.29
C VAL A 141 -1.94 30.57 -2.93
N SER A 142 -2.07 30.54 -4.26
CA SER A 142 -2.49 29.37 -5.03
C SER A 142 -1.31 28.51 -5.52
N GLY A 143 -1.51 27.19 -5.60
CA GLY A 143 -0.53 26.23 -6.11
C GLY A 143 0.70 26.04 -5.22
N GLN A 144 0.63 26.48 -3.97
CA GLN A 144 1.71 26.43 -3.00
C GLN A 144 1.75 25.05 -2.36
N ARG A 145 2.89 24.36 -2.46
CA ARG A 145 3.07 23.07 -1.78
C ARG A 145 3.15 23.28 -0.27
N VAL A 146 2.32 22.53 0.45
CA VAL A 146 2.25 22.50 1.92
C VAL A 146 2.44 21.06 2.39
N SER A 147 3.10 20.87 3.53
CA SER A 147 3.26 19.55 4.15
C SER A 147 3.08 19.65 5.66
N ILE A 148 2.35 18.71 6.26
CA ILE A 148 2.20 18.60 7.70
C ILE A 148 3.18 17.53 8.20
N ARG A 149 3.96 17.84 9.23
CA ARG A 149 4.88 16.91 9.89
C ARG A 149 4.54 16.72 11.36
N LYS A 150 4.87 15.52 11.86
CA LYS A 150 4.84 15.19 13.28
C LYS A 150 6.11 14.39 13.60
N GLY A 151 6.90 14.85 14.58
CA GLY A 151 8.16 14.19 14.95
C GLY A 151 9.12 14.01 13.77
N GLY A 152 9.16 15.00 12.87
CA GLY A 152 10.00 14.97 11.66
C GLY A 152 9.45 14.17 10.47
N GLN A 153 8.40 13.36 10.65
CA GLN A 153 7.77 12.58 9.58
C GLN A 153 6.63 13.36 8.92
N ILE A 154 6.52 13.29 7.59
CA ILE A 154 5.39 13.90 6.85
C ILE A 154 4.16 13.02 7.03
N VAL A 155 3.08 13.60 7.56
CA VAL A 155 1.78 12.94 7.79
C VAL A 155 0.70 13.40 6.82
N GLY A 156 0.96 14.45 6.04
CA GLY A 156 0.09 14.92 4.97
C GLY A 156 0.81 15.93 4.08
N ASN A 157 0.46 15.98 2.81
CA ASN A 157 0.97 16.97 1.87
C ASN A 157 -0.04 17.24 0.77
N ASP A 158 -0.13 18.49 0.33
CA ASP A 158 -1.06 18.90 -0.71
C ASP A 158 -0.62 20.26 -1.28
N PHE A 159 -1.32 20.73 -2.31
CA PHE A 159 -1.16 22.04 -2.92
C PHE A 159 -2.36 22.93 -2.59
N THR A 160 -2.10 24.21 -2.32
CA THR A 160 -3.19 25.16 -2.08
C THR A 160 -4.05 25.36 -3.33
N SER A 161 -5.36 25.46 -3.12
CA SER A 161 -6.33 25.78 -4.18
C SER A 161 -6.22 27.24 -4.66
N ALA A 162 -7.04 27.62 -5.64
CA ALA A 162 -7.15 29.01 -6.10
C ALA A 162 -7.49 30.02 -4.97
N GLU A 163 -8.21 29.57 -3.94
CA GLU A 163 -8.54 30.36 -2.74
C GLU A 163 -7.46 30.26 -1.65
N GLY A 164 -6.30 29.69 -1.94
CA GLY A 164 -5.23 29.44 -0.98
C GLY A 164 -5.52 28.33 0.03
N ARG A 165 -6.61 27.57 -0.15
CA ARG A 165 -7.07 26.59 0.85
C ARG A 165 -6.41 25.23 0.68
N VAL A 166 -6.18 24.56 1.80
CA VAL A 166 -5.71 23.19 1.89
C VAL A 166 -6.34 22.51 3.12
N SER A 167 -6.48 21.19 3.10
CA SER A 167 -7.09 20.45 4.22
C SER A 167 -6.43 19.10 4.43
N PHE A 168 -6.31 18.70 5.69
CA PHE A 168 -5.66 17.46 6.10
C PHE A 168 -6.50 16.73 7.13
N ARG A 169 -6.63 15.41 6.99
CA ARG A 169 -7.24 14.58 8.04
C ARG A 169 -6.16 14.27 9.09
N LEU A 170 -6.32 14.81 10.29
CA LEU A 170 -5.34 14.74 11.38
C LEU A 170 -5.99 14.21 12.67
N LEU A 171 -5.16 13.70 13.56
CA LEU A 171 -5.53 13.46 14.96
C LEU A 171 -5.33 14.75 15.75
N TYR A 172 -6.01 14.92 16.88
CA TYR A 172 -5.73 16.05 17.76
C TYR A 172 -4.35 15.90 18.37
N ASP A 173 -3.45 16.82 18.00
CA ASP A 173 -2.06 16.83 18.41
C ASP A 173 -1.36 18.12 17.93
N ARG A 174 -0.08 18.25 18.25
CA ARG A 174 0.82 19.28 17.71
C ARG A 174 1.52 18.82 16.44
N TYR A 175 1.66 19.76 15.51
CA TYR A 175 2.18 19.53 14.17
C TYR A 175 3.04 20.70 13.70
N GLU A 176 3.90 20.41 12.74
CA GLU A 176 4.61 21.41 11.94
C GLU A 176 3.94 21.52 10.56
N CYS A 177 3.53 22.72 10.16
CA CYS A 177 3.16 23.05 8.80
C CYS A 177 4.38 23.60 8.05
N VAL A 178 4.79 22.93 6.99
CA VAL A 178 5.92 23.30 6.14
C VAL A 178 5.39 23.84 4.82
N VAL A 179 5.70 25.11 4.54
CA VAL A 179 5.38 25.78 3.28
C VAL A 179 6.65 25.83 2.42
N HIS A 180 6.58 25.25 1.22
CA HIS A 180 7.73 25.12 0.31
C HIS A 180 7.78 26.25 -0.71
N LEU A 181 8.50 27.33 -0.42
CA LEU A 181 8.54 28.52 -1.26
C LEU A 181 9.13 28.25 -2.66
N ARG A 182 8.84 29.15 -3.61
CA ARG A 182 9.28 29.03 -5.02
C ARG A 182 10.80 29.07 -5.20
N ASP A 183 11.51 29.69 -4.26
CA ASP A 183 12.98 29.76 -4.22
C ASP A 183 13.61 28.49 -3.63
N LEU A 184 12.82 27.41 -3.46
CA LEU A 184 13.21 26.14 -2.85
C LEU A 184 13.49 26.22 -1.34
N SER A 185 13.30 27.39 -0.72
CA SER A 185 13.35 27.50 0.74
C SER A 185 12.06 26.96 1.37
N THR A 186 12.13 26.68 2.67
CA THR A 186 10.96 26.24 3.43
C THR A 186 10.73 27.16 4.62
N ARG A 187 9.47 27.41 4.94
CA ARG A 187 9.05 28.03 6.20
C ARG A 187 8.27 27.01 7.01
N VAL A 188 8.54 26.95 8.31
CA VAL A 188 7.95 25.97 9.23
C VAL A 188 7.13 26.72 10.28
N TYR A 189 5.89 26.27 10.51
CA TYR A 189 4.96 26.86 11.46
C TYR A 189 4.42 25.77 12.38
N GLU A 190 4.51 25.95 13.69
CA GLU A 190 3.93 25.01 14.65
C GLU A 190 2.46 25.34 14.90
N PHE A 191 1.62 24.31 14.99
CA PHE A 191 0.22 24.47 15.38
C PHE A 191 -0.28 23.27 16.17
N GLU A 192 -1.31 23.48 16.98
CA GLU A 192 -2.03 22.42 17.69
C GLU A 192 -3.40 22.24 17.07
N PHE A 193 -3.70 21.02 16.61
CA PHE A 193 -5.04 20.66 16.16
C PHE A 193 -5.84 20.14 17.35
N HIS A 194 -6.94 20.81 17.66
CA HIS A 194 -7.84 20.47 18.76
C HIS A 194 -9.30 20.59 18.32
N PRO A 195 -10.29 20.06 19.07
CA PRO A 195 -11.69 20.04 18.65
C PRO A 195 -12.28 21.40 18.27
N GLY A 196 -11.76 22.48 18.87
CA GLY A 196 -12.20 23.85 18.59
C GLY A 196 -11.95 24.29 17.15
N LEU A 197 -10.99 23.69 16.44
CA LEU A 197 -10.67 24.03 15.05
C LEU A 197 -11.49 23.22 14.03
N LEU A 198 -12.37 22.31 14.47
CA LEU A 198 -13.26 21.60 13.56
C LEU A 198 -14.19 22.58 12.83
N ASN A 199 -14.37 22.35 11.53
CA ASN A 199 -15.20 23.18 10.64
C ASN A 199 -14.75 24.65 10.53
N GLN A 200 -13.59 25.00 11.07
CA GLN A 200 -12.97 26.31 10.88
C GLN A 200 -11.92 26.25 9.77
N VAL A 201 -11.68 27.39 9.13
CA VAL A 201 -10.53 27.55 8.23
C VAL A 201 -9.62 28.59 8.83
N VAL A 202 -8.42 28.14 9.22
CA VAL A 202 -7.43 28.98 9.87
C VAL A 202 -6.58 29.68 8.80
N ASP A 203 -6.39 30.98 8.91
CA ASP A 203 -5.48 31.70 8.02
C ASP A 203 -4.02 31.54 8.52
N LEU A 204 -3.14 31.12 7.61
CA LEU A 204 -1.70 31.06 7.81
C LEU A 204 -1.05 32.16 6.97
N ASP A 205 -0.58 33.23 7.62
CA ASP A 205 0.17 34.29 6.96
C ASP A 205 1.64 33.90 6.81
N ILE A 206 2.12 33.93 5.57
CA ILE A 206 3.49 33.59 5.18
C ILE A 206 4.30 34.79 4.69
N SER A 207 3.90 36.03 5.03
CA SER A 207 4.71 37.23 4.81
C SER A 207 6.05 37.17 5.55
#